data_AF-R9KAQ3-F1
#
_entry.id   AF-R9KAQ3-F1
#
_cell.length_a   1.000
_cell.length_b   1.000
_cell.length_c   1.000
_cell.angle_alpha   90.00
_cell.angle_beta   90.00
_cell.angle_gamma   90.00
#
_symmetry.space_group_name_H-M   'P 1'
#
loop_
_entity.id
_entity.type
_entity.pdbx_description
1 polymer ?
#
loop_
_entity_poly.entity_id
_entity_poly.type
_entity_poly.pdbx_seq_one_letter_code
_entity_poly.pdbx_strand_id
1 'polypeptide(L)'
;MGGLTNRQKQAAATKEKIFRCAVGLFAQKSYENVTIQDICTKAEVSVGAFYHHFGSKEHIINEGYRLFDQQSEARWEQGHPADPLGQIQFLIGEQAHSMEDMGARASLQYFKNQLSCTEKYILDPERFFNKAIRQAIEAAVSEGILSGNPEEITEDILGVSRGIIYDWCLHEGSYSLWEREQKALKLHTSYYGLGQQP
;
A
#
# COMPACT_ATOMS: atom_id res chain seq x y z
N MET A 1 24.45 0.64 17.97
CA MET A 1 23.73 0.27 16.72
C MET A 1 24.73 -0.30 15.75
N GLY A 2 24.68 -1.60 15.46
CA GLY A 2 25.58 -2.24 14.50
C GLY A 2 25.07 -2.01 13.07
N GLY A 3 25.85 -1.30 12.25
CA GLY A 3 25.51 -1.08 10.85
C GLY A 3 25.47 -2.38 10.04
N LEU A 4 24.70 -2.38 8.95
CA LEU A 4 24.59 -3.51 8.03
C LEU A 4 25.97 -3.92 7.49
N THR A 5 26.25 -5.23 7.52
CA THR A 5 27.44 -5.82 6.91
C THR A 5 27.45 -5.60 5.39
N ASN A 6 28.63 -5.62 4.75
CA ASN A 6 28.73 -5.51 3.29
C ASN A 6 27.87 -6.57 2.57
N ARG A 7 27.78 -7.78 3.13
CA ARG A 7 26.93 -8.85 2.58
C ARG A 7 25.44 -8.50 2.65
N GLN A 8 24.98 -7.90 3.74
CA GLN A 8 23.58 -7.45 3.87
C GLN A 8 23.26 -6.31 2.91
N LYS A 9 24.18 -5.34 2.75
CA LYS A 9 24.02 -4.26 1.76
C LYS A 9 23.92 -4.80 0.33
N GLN A 10 24.76 -5.76 -0.01
CA GLN A 10 24.75 -6.39 -1.34
C GLN A 10 23.49 -7.23 -1.58
N ALA A 11 22.99 -7.92 -0.55
CA ALA A 11 21.73 -8.65 -0.61
C ALA A 11 20.53 -7.70 -0.82
N ALA A 12 20.50 -6.57 -0.11
CA ALA A 12 19.45 -5.55 -0.27
C ALA A 12 19.47 -4.93 -1.68
N ALA A 13 20.66 -4.57 -2.18
CA ALA A 13 20.82 -4.02 -3.53
C ALA A 13 20.38 -5.02 -4.63
N THR A 14 20.70 -6.30 -4.46
CA THR A 14 20.25 -7.35 -5.38
C THR A 14 18.73 -7.52 -5.35
N LYS A 15 18.14 -7.53 -4.15
CA LYS A 15 16.69 -7.61 -3.96
C LYS A 15 15.97 -6.44 -4.66
N GLU A 16 16.47 -5.22 -4.47
CA GLU A 16 15.94 -4.01 -5.12
C GLU A 16 16.09 -4.05 -6.65
N LYS A 17 17.23 -4.54 -7.17
CA LYS A 17 17.44 -4.73 -8.62
C LYS A 17 16.39 -5.69 -9.19
N ILE A 18 16.20 -6.84 -8.57
CA ILE A 18 15.18 -7.83 -8.99
C ILE A 18 13.78 -7.21 -8.98
N PHE A 19 13.41 -6.52 -7.90
CA PHE A 19 12.12 -5.86 -7.78
C PHE A 19 11.87 -4.85 -8.91
N ARG A 20 12.81 -3.91 -9.14
CA ARG A 20 12.67 -2.90 -10.20
C ARG A 20 12.56 -3.52 -11.60
N CYS A 21 13.38 -4.54 -11.88
CA CYS A 21 13.32 -5.24 -13.16
C CYS A 21 11.98 -5.95 -13.36
N ALA A 22 11.43 -6.57 -12.31
CA ALA A 22 10.14 -7.23 -12.33
C ALA A 22 8.98 -6.25 -12.55
N VAL A 23 8.92 -5.15 -11.77
CA VAL A 23 7.91 -4.09 -11.94
C VAL A 23 7.96 -3.52 -13.36
N GLY A 24 9.16 -3.22 -13.87
CA GLY A 24 9.32 -2.75 -15.25
C GLY A 24 8.90 -3.77 -16.29
N LEU A 25 9.03 -5.07 -16.03
CA LEU A 25 8.50 -6.11 -16.91
C LEU A 25 6.97 -6.19 -16.83
N PHE A 26 6.37 -6.06 -15.64
CA PHE A 26 4.91 -6.09 -15.46
C PHE A 26 4.21 -4.90 -16.13
N ALA A 27 4.89 -3.76 -16.21
CA ALA A 27 4.41 -2.60 -16.96
C ALA A 27 4.47 -2.82 -18.48
N GLN A 28 5.50 -3.53 -18.97
CA GLN A 28 5.70 -3.78 -20.41
C GLN A 28 4.89 -4.98 -20.94
N LYS A 29 4.78 -6.02 -20.12
CA LYS A 29 4.09 -7.30 -20.38
C LYS A 29 3.16 -7.53 -19.20
N SER A 30 1.92 -7.97 -19.41
CA SER A 30 1.03 -8.38 -18.30
C SER A 30 1.77 -9.22 -17.28
N TYR A 31 1.46 -9.03 -15.99
CA TYR A 31 2.00 -9.83 -14.89
C TYR A 31 1.98 -11.34 -15.20
N GLU A 32 0.88 -11.83 -15.77
CA GLU A 32 0.65 -13.23 -16.13
C GLU A 32 1.65 -13.74 -17.18
N ASN A 33 2.12 -12.85 -18.08
CA ASN A 33 3.03 -13.18 -19.18
C ASN A 33 4.52 -13.02 -18.82
N VAL A 34 4.84 -12.59 -17.60
CA VAL A 34 6.22 -12.45 -17.13
C VAL A 34 6.61 -13.68 -16.32
N THR A 35 7.69 -14.35 -16.72
CA THR A 35 8.25 -15.50 -15.99
C THR A 35 9.35 -15.09 -15.01
N ILE A 36 9.66 -15.93 -14.04
CA ILE A 36 10.83 -15.74 -13.16
C ILE A 36 12.11 -15.68 -14.01
N GLN A 37 12.19 -16.45 -15.09
CA GLN A 37 13.33 -16.45 -15.99
C GLN A 37 13.50 -15.09 -16.69
N ASP A 38 12.42 -14.46 -17.17
CA ASP A 38 12.46 -13.10 -17.74
C ASP A 38 13.03 -12.09 -16.75
N ILE A 39 12.57 -12.17 -15.49
CA ILE A 39 13.01 -11.28 -14.40
C ILE A 39 14.51 -11.51 -14.13
N CYS A 40 14.93 -12.77 -14.00
CA CYS A 40 16.33 -13.13 -13.75
C CYS A 40 17.25 -12.63 -14.87
N THR A 41 16.85 -12.82 -16.13
CA THR A 41 17.60 -12.34 -17.29
C THR A 41 17.71 -10.82 -17.28
N LYS A 42 16.62 -10.09 -17.04
CA LYS A 42 16.64 -8.62 -17.00
C LYS A 42 17.41 -8.06 -15.79
N ALA A 43 17.37 -8.75 -14.65
CA ALA A 43 18.11 -8.36 -13.45
C ALA A 43 19.56 -8.85 -13.44
N GLU A 44 19.98 -9.65 -14.43
CA GLU A 44 21.31 -10.28 -14.51
C GLU A 44 21.64 -11.08 -13.23
N VAL A 45 20.68 -11.87 -12.76
CA VAL A 45 20.84 -12.76 -11.61
C VAL A 45 20.53 -14.20 -11.99
N SER A 46 21.03 -15.16 -11.22
CA SER A 46 20.63 -16.56 -11.37
C SER A 46 19.24 -16.80 -10.78
N VAL A 47 18.57 -17.86 -11.24
CA VAL A 47 17.29 -18.33 -10.66
C VAL A 47 17.45 -18.68 -9.18
N GLY A 48 18.58 -19.26 -8.79
CA GLY A 48 18.89 -19.53 -7.38
C GLY A 48 19.01 -18.25 -6.54
N ALA A 49 19.64 -17.20 -7.09
CA ALA A 49 19.70 -15.89 -6.43
C ALA A 49 18.32 -15.23 -6.33
N PHE A 50 17.46 -15.40 -7.34
CA PHE A 50 16.06 -14.98 -7.24
C PHE A 50 15.35 -15.66 -6.07
N TYR A 51 15.37 -16.99 -5.99
CA TYR A 51 14.70 -17.74 -4.93
C TYR A 51 15.29 -17.48 -3.53
N HIS A 52 16.53 -17.02 -3.45
CA HIS A 52 17.12 -16.56 -2.20
C HIS A 52 16.46 -15.27 -1.67
N HIS A 53 15.97 -14.41 -2.56
CA HIS A 53 15.37 -13.11 -2.21
C HIS A 53 13.84 -13.12 -2.23
N PHE A 54 13.24 -13.86 -3.16
CA PHE A 54 11.80 -13.93 -3.37
C PHE A 54 11.38 -15.38 -3.52
N GLY A 55 10.47 -15.85 -2.66
CA GLY A 55 9.96 -17.22 -2.76
C GLY A 55 9.15 -17.49 -4.03
N SER A 56 8.58 -16.44 -4.65
CA SER A 56 7.84 -16.52 -5.90
C SER A 56 7.68 -15.14 -6.55
N LYS A 57 7.02 -15.08 -7.73
CA LYS A 57 6.71 -13.82 -8.42
C LYS A 57 5.68 -12.99 -7.61
N GLU A 58 4.80 -13.66 -6.88
CA GLU A 58 3.78 -13.09 -6.00
C GLU A 58 4.41 -12.33 -4.82
N HIS A 59 5.52 -12.83 -4.27
CA HIS A 59 6.25 -12.13 -3.20
C HIS A 59 6.84 -10.79 -3.65
N ILE A 60 7.06 -10.58 -4.95
CA ILE A 60 7.52 -9.28 -5.49
C ILE A 60 6.43 -8.23 -5.29
N ILE A 61 5.15 -8.59 -5.43
CA ILE A 61 4.02 -7.68 -5.23
C ILE A 61 3.94 -7.25 -3.76
N ASN A 62 4.21 -8.16 -2.81
CA ASN A 62 4.28 -7.81 -1.38
C ASN A 62 5.37 -6.77 -1.09
N GLU A 63 6.51 -6.85 -1.78
CA GLU A 63 7.55 -5.83 -1.69
C GLU A 63 7.09 -4.47 -2.20
N GLY A 64 6.17 -4.44 -3.17
CA GLY A 64 5.58 -3.20 -3.67
C GLY A 64 4.82 -2.43 -2.58
N TYR A 65 4.08 -3.13 -1.72
CA TYR A 65 3.45 -2.49 -0.56
C TYR A 65 4.47 -1.96 0.46
N ARG A 66 5.57 -2.69 0.68
CA ARG A 66 6.66 -2.22 1.57
C ARG A 66 7.32 -0.97 1.01
N LEU A 67 7.52 -0.91 -0.31
CA LEU A 67 8.06 0.28 -0.97
C LEU A 67 7.08 1.45 -0.88
N PHE A 68 5.79 1.21 -1.08
CA PHE A 68 4.77 2.23 -0.87
C PHE A 68 4.80 2.77 0.57
N ASP A 69 4.93 1.91 1.57
CA ASP A 69 5.04 2.33 2.96
C ASP A 69 6.27 3.19 3.21
N GLN A 70 7.44 2.80 2.69
CA GLN A 70 8.67 3.60 2.78
C GLN A 70 8.54 4.97 2.12
N GLN A 71 7.90 5.04 0.94
CA GLN A 71 7.68 6.29 0.23
C GLN A 71 6.68 7.18 0.97
N SER A 72 5.61 6.59 1.49
CA SER A 72 4.59 7.29 2.29
C SER A 72 5.18 7.83 3.59
N GLU A 73 6.02 7.05 4.27
CA GLU A 73 6.74 7.47 5.48
C GLU A 73 7.69 8.62 5.18
N ALA A 74 8.49 8.52 4.11
CA ALA A 74 9.40 9.59 3.72
C ALA A 74 8.67 10.89 3.35
N ARG A 75 7.47 10.82 2.74
CA ARG A 75 6.65 12.00 2.44
C ARG A 75 6.00 12.55 3.70
N TRP A 76 5.51 11.68 4.59
CA TRP A 76 4.99 12.05 5.90
C TRP A 76 6.04 12.84 6.71
N GLU A 77 7.28 12.39 6.74
CA GLU A 77 8.38 13.07 7.42
C GLU A 77 8.75 14.44 6.82
N GLN A 78 8.50 14.66 5.52
CA GLN A 78 8.71 15.96 4.87
C GLN A 78 7.66 17.00 5.26
N GLY A 79 6.47 16.54 5.63
CA GLY A 79 5.37 17.39 6.07
C GLY A 79 4.03 16.70 5.87
N HIS A 80 3.22 16.71 6.91
CA HIS A 80 1.85 16.18 6.91
C HIS A 80 0.93 17.17 7.66
N PRO A 81 -0.39 17.08 7.47
CA PRO A 81 -1.33 17.93 8.20
C PRO A 81 -1.21 17.80 9.72
N ALA A 82 -1.46 18.89 10.43
CA ALA A 82 -1.42 18.90 11.88
C ALA A 82 -2.70 18.32 12.51
N ASP A 83 -3.84 18.48 11.84
CA ASP A 83 -5.12 17.98 12.34
C ASP A 83 -5.31 16.49 12.01
N PRO A 84 -5.92 15.71 12.92
CA PRO A 84 -6.05 14.26 12.74
C PRO A 84 -6.84 13.84 11.50
N LEU A 85 -7.90 14.56 11.12
CA LEU A 85 -8.67 14.22 9.91
C LEU A 85 -7.88 14.49 8.63
N GLY A 86 -7.14 15.60 8.59
CA GLY A 86 -6.22 15.94 7.51
C GLY A 86 -5.14 14.88 7.34
N GLN A 87 -4.62 14.30 8.43
CA GLN A 87 -3.66 13.19 8.38
C GLN A 87 -4.24 11.95 7.69
N ILE A 88 -5.49 11.57 8.04
CA ILE A 88 -6.17 10.44 7.40
C ILE A 88 -6.40 10.74 5.91
N GLN A 89 -6.88 11.94 5.58
CA GLN A 89 -7.09 12.38 4.19
C GLN A 89 -5.80 12.37 3.37
N PHE A 90 -4.70 12.80 3.97
CA PHE A 90 -3.38 12.79 3.36
C PHE A 90 -2.92 11.36 3.04
N LEU A 91 -2.95 10.46 4.03
CA LEU A 91 -2.50 9.08 3.83
C LEU A 91 -3.36 8.33 2.79
N ILE A 92 -4.69 8.45 2.88
CA ILE A 92 -5.59 7.85 1.89
C ILE A 92 -5.36 8.48 0.50
N GLY A 93 -5.19 9.80 0.42
CA GLY A 93 -4.89 10.49 -0.83
C GLY A 93 -3.58 10.03 -1.48
N GLU A 94 -2.53 9.83 -0.69
CA GLU A 94 -1.25 9.29 -1.15
C GLU A 94 -1.39 7.86 -1.70
N GLN A 95 -2.23 7.04 -1.06
CA GLN A 95 -2.56 5.71 -1.59
C GLN A 95 -3.30 5.82 -2.93
N ALA A 96 -4.32 6.67 -3.03
CA ALA A 96 -5.05 6.88 -4.27
C ALA A 96 -4.11 7.29 -5.42
N HIS A 97 -3.28 8.31 -5.20
CA HIS A 97 -2.35 8.80 -6.22
C HIS A 97 -1.32 7.74 -6.61
N SER A 98 -0.76 7.01 -5.65
CA SER A 98 0.16 5.90 -5.95
C SER A 98 -0.51 4.81 -6.81
N MET A 99 -1.77 4.47 -6.52
CA MET A 99 -2.53 3.49 -7.30
C MET A 99 -2.90 4.01 -8.69
N GLU A 100 -3.24 5.29 -8.82
CA GLU A 100 -3.51 5.97 -10.10
C GLU A 100 -2.25 6.03 -10.98
N ASP A 101 -1.12 6.44 -10.41
CA ASP A 101 0.19 6.50 -11.08
C ASP A 101 0.65 5.11 -11.57
N MET A 102 0.37 4.07 -10.78
CA MET A 102 0.65 2.69 -11.17
C MET A 102 -0.31 2.18 -12.26
N GLY A 103 -1.55 2.67 -12.25
CA GLY A 103 -2.61 2.32 -13.18
C GLY A 103 -3.42 1.08 -12.76
N ALA A 104 -4.72 1.11 -13.06
CA ALA A 104 -5.72 0.13 -12.61
C ALA A 104 -5.34 -1.33 -12.87
N ARG A 105 -4.75 -1.63 -14.03
CA ARG A 105 -4.36 -3.00 -14.38
C ARG A 105 -3.23 -3.54 -13.51
N ALA A 106 -2.26 -2.70 -13.15
CA ALA A 106 -1.17 -3.09 -12.27
C ALA A 106 -1.68 -3.19 -10.82
N SER A 107 -2.46 -2.21 -10.38
CA SER A 107 -3.11 -2.21 -9.05
C SER A 107 -3.99 -3.44 -8.83
N LEU A 108 -4.73 -3.91 -9.85
CA LEU A 108 -5.51 -5.15 -9.76
C LEU A 108 -4.68 -6.39 -9.41
N GLN A 109 -3.42 -6.45 -9.87
CA GLN A 109 -2.53 -7.57 -9.55
C GLN A 109 -2.21 -7.61 -8.06
N TYR A 110 -2.10 -6.45 -7.41
CA TYR A 110 -1.93 -6.37 -5.97
C TYR A 110 -3.10 -7.03 -5.23
N PHE A 111 -4.34 -6.76 -5.63
CA PHE A 111 -5.53 -7.38 -5.03
C PHE A 111 -5.64 -8.88 -5.30
N LYS A 112 -5.46 -9.31 -6.56
CA LYS A 112 -5.46 -10.74 -6.93
C LYS A 112 -4.42 -11.52 -6.12
N ASN A 113 -3.24 -10.91 -5.93
CA ASN A 113 -2.18 -11.49 -5.13
C ASN A 113 -2.59 -11.68 -3.67
N GLN A 114 -3.12 -10.63 -3.02
CA GLN A 114 -3.52 -10.72 -1.60
C GLN A 114 -4.65 -11.72 -1.34
N LEU A 115 -5.50 -12.01 -2.33
CA LEU A 115 -6.54 -13.04 -2.22
C LEU A 115 -5.96 -14.46 -2.31
N SER A 116 -4.81 -14.63 -2.95
CA SER A 116 -4.19 -15.94 -3.21
C SER A 116 -3.02 -16.25 -2.28
N CYS A 117 -2.41 -15.23 -1.67
CA CYS A 117 -1.27 -15.36 -0.77
C CYS A 117 -1.68 -15.67 0.67
N THR A 118 -0.87 -16.47 1.36
CA THR A 118 -1.03 -16.73 2.81
C THR A 118 -0.68 -15.50 3.64
N GLU A 119 0.40 -14.79 3.28
CA GLU A 119 0.82 -13.56 3.95
C GLU A 119 0.13 -12.35 3.29
N LYS A 120 -0.73 -11.68 4.07
CA LYS A 120 -1.49 -10.51 3.63
C LYS A 120 -0.88 -9.25 4.19
N TYR A 121 0.23 -8.81 3.61
CA TYR A 121 0.93 -7.60 4.07
C TYR A 121 0.04 -6.35 4.04
N ILE A 122 -0.97 -6.30 3.16
CA ILE A 122 -1.93 -5.18 3.13
C ILE A 122 -2.70 -5.03 4.46
N LEU A 123 -2.88 -6.13 5.21
CA LEU A 123 -3.58 -6.20 6.49
C LEU A 123 -2.64 -6.21 7.70
N ASP A 124 -1.32 -6.09 7.50
CA ASP A 124 -0.36 -6.10 8.59
C ASP A 124 -0.55 -4.84 9.46
N PRO A 125 -0.94 -4.96 10.74
CA PRO A 125 -1.13 -3.81 11.62
C PRO A 125 0.18 -3.10 11.95
N GLU A 126 1.33 -3.76 11.77
CA GLU A 126 2.65 -3.21 12.10
C GLU A 126 3.25 -2.40 10.95
N ARG A 127 2.62 -2.40 9.77
CA ARG A 127 3.06 -1.61 8.63
C ARG A 127 2.86 -0.12 8.89
N PHE A 128 3.67 0.73 8.27
CA PHE A 128 3.63 2.18 8.51
C PHE A 128 2.23 2.75 8.24
N PHE A 129 1.64 2.40 7.10
CA PHE A 129 0.36 2.94 6.66
C PHE A 129 -0.77 2.69 7.68
N ASN A 130 -0.85 1.48 8.23
CA ASN A 130 -1.88 1.13 9.21
C ASN A 130 -1.66 1.91 10.52
N LYS A 131 -0.43 1.89 11.06
CA LYS A 131 -0.10 2.60 12.31
C LYS A 131 -0.37 4.10 12.21
N ALA A 132 0.01 4.73 11.10
CA ALA A 132 -0.20 6.17 10.90
C ALA A 132 -1.68 6.54 10.85
N ILE A 133 -2.50 5.76 10.12
CA ILE A 133 -3.96 5.96 10.10
C ILE A 133 -4.57 5.72 11.49
N ARG A 134 -4.19 4.64 12.17
CA ARG A 134 -4.70 4.33 13.52
C ARG A 134 -4.37 5.43 14.51
N GLN A 135 -3.13 5.92 14.52
CA GLN A 135 -2.70 7.02 15.42
C GLN A 135 -3.49 8.30 15.16
N ALA A 136 -3.73 8.64 13.89
CA ALA A 136 -4.57 9.78 13.54
C ALA A 136 -6.02 9.58 14.03
N ILE A 137 -6.58 8.38 13.91
CA ILE A 137 -7.93 8.08 14.42
C ILE A 137 -7.97 8.15 15.95
N GLU A 138 -6.98 7.60 16.65
CA GLU A 138 -6.87 7.69 18.12
C GLU A 138 -6.81 9.14 18.58
N ALA A 139 -6.03 9.99 17.90
CA ALA A 139 -5.98 11.42 18.15
C ALA A 139 -7.36 12.06 17.92
N ALA A 140 -8.01 11.79 16.79
CA ALA A 140 -9.33 12.31 16.46
C ALA A 140 -10.40 11.93 17.48
N VAL A 141 -10.35 10.71 18.03
CA VAL A 141 -11.26 10.27 19.10
C VAL A 141 -10.94 10.97 20.41
N SER A 142 -9.65 11.09 20.77
CA SER A 142 -9.22 11.77 22.00
C SER A 142 -9.58 13.27 22.02
N GLU A 143 -9.58 13.91 20.85
CA GLU A 143 -9.97 15.31 20.65
C GLU A 143 -11.49 15.51 20.52
N GLY A 144 -12.28 14.42 20.52
CA GLY A 144 -13.72 14.47 20.35
C GLY A 144 -14.15 14.85 18.92
N ILE A 145 -13.30 14.68 17.92
CA ILE A 145 -13.67 14.87 16.51
C ILE A 145 -14.47 13.67 16.02
N LEU A 146 -14.02 12.46 16.39
CA LEU A 146 -14.69 11.18 16.13
C LEU A 146 -15.13 10.54 17.45
N SER A 147 -16.09 9.63 17.37
CA SER A 147 -16.63 8.86 18.48
C SER A 147 -16.76 7.40 18.09
N GLY A 148 -16.22 6.51 18.92
CA GLY A 148 -16.22 5.07 18.68
C GLY A 148 -14.92 4.41 19.09
N ASN A 149 -14.79 3.11 18.80
CA ASN A 149 -13.56 2.37 19.03
C ASN A 149 -12.55 2.69 17.89
N PRO A 150 -11.32 3.17 18.19
CA PRO A 150 -10.35 3.52 17.17
C PRO A 150 -9.94 2.35 16.25
N GLU A 151 -9.86 1.14 16.77
CA GLU A 151 -9.51 -0.04 15.98
C GLU A 151 -10.61 -0.38 14.95
N GLU A 152 -11.89 -0.32 15.34
CA GLU A 152 -13.03 -0.52 14.45
C GLU A 152 -13.08 0.55 13.35
N ILE A 153 -12.92 1.82 13.73
CA ILE A 153 -12.90 2.94 12.76
C ILE A 153 -11.75 2.76 11.76
N THR A 154 -10.58 2.30 12.22
CA THR A 154 -9.42 2.03 11.37
C THR A 154 -9.71 0.94 10.35
N GLU A 155 -10.28 -0.19 10.79
CA GLU A 155 -10.61 -1.30 9.89
C GLU A 155 -11.69 -0.93 8.88
N ASP A 156 -12.69 -0.13 9.27
CA ASP A 156 -13.72 0.35 8.37
C ASP A 156 -13.15 1.25 7.28
N ILE A 157 -12.35 2.26 7.65
CA ILE A 157 -11.73 3.18 6.69
C ILE A 157 -10.82 2.42 5.72
N LEU A 158 -9.95 1.55 6.24
CA LEU A 158 -9.05 0.75 5.40
C LEU A 158 -9.83 -0.26 4.54
N GLY A 159 -10.90 -0.85 5.07
CA GLY A 159 -11.79 -1.77 4.35
C GLY A 159 -12.47 -1.10 3.17
N VAL A 160 -12.99 0.10 3.38
CA VAL A 160 -13.66 0.89 2.34
C VAL A 160 -12.67 1.36 1.28
N SER A 161 -11.49 1.85 1.68
CA SER A 161 -10.43 2.20 0.73
C SER A 161 -10.07 1.01 -0.16
N ARG A 162 -9.78 -0.17 0.42
CA ARG A 162 -9.53 -1.41 -0.35
C ARG A 162 -10.68 -1.76 -1.29
N GLY A 163 -11.92 -1.62 -0.84
CA GLY A 163 -13.11 -1.89 -1.66
C GLY A 163 -13.24 -0.94 -2.84
N ILE A 164 -12.97 0.35 -2.63
CA ILE A 164 -13.00 1.38 -3.67
C ILE A 164 -11.90 1.16 -4.70
N ILE A 165 -10.67 0.86 -4.27
CA ILE A 165 -9.57 0.59 -5.19
C ILE A 165 -9.87 -0.66 -6.04
N TYR A 166 -10.45 -1.69 -5.42
CA TYR A 166 -10.89 -2.88 -6.15
C TYR A 166 -11.97 -2.56 -7.20
N ASP A 167 -13.01 -1.79 -6.82
CA ASP A 167 -14.05 -1.32 -7.74
C ASP A 167 -13.46 -0.48 -8.88
N TRP A 168 -12.56 0.44 -8.56
CA TRP A 168 -11.84 1.25 -9.54
C TRP A 168 -11.04 0.40 -10.53
N CYS A 169 -10.42 -0.68 -10.05
CA CYS A 169 -9.76 -1.66 -10.91
C CYS A 169 -10.74 -2.40 -11.83
N LEU A 170 -11.92 -2.80 -11.33
CA LEU A 170 -12.98 -3.41 -12.15
C LEU A 170 -13.50 -2.46 -13.23
N HIS A 171 -13.49 -1.17 -12.93
CA HIS A 171 -13.87 -0.09 -13.84
C HIS A 171 -12.72 0.41 -14.72
N GLU A 172 -11.62 -0.34 -14.81
CA GLU A 172 -10.44 -0.03 -15.64
C GLU A 172 -9.87 1.38 -15.40
N GLY A 173 -10.04 1.91 -14.19
CA GLY A 173 -9.58 3.24 -13.83
C GLY A 173 -10.38 4.39 -14.46
N SER A 174 -11.62 4.15 -14.85
CA SER A 174 -12.48 5.13 -15.57
C SER A 174 -12.93 6.34 -14.76
N TYR A 175 -12.59 6.43 -13.49
CA TYR A 175 -12.89 7.57 -12.62
C TYR A 175 -11.69 7.92 -11.73
N SER A 176 -11.68 9.12 -11.15
CA SER A 176 -10.64 9.48 -10.17
C SER A 176 -10.84 8.68 -8.88
N LEU A 177 -9.86 7.86 -8.57
CA LEU A 177 -9.80 7.10 -7.34
C LEU A 177 -9.71 8.06 -6.15
N TRP A 178 -8.87 9.08 -6.27
CA TRP A 178 -8.71 10.09 -5.21
C TRP A 178 -10.03 10.77 -4.87
N GLU A 179 -10.77 11.29 -5.86
CA GLU A 179 -12.07 11.94 -5.59
C GLU A 179 -13.07 10.98 -4.94
N ARG A 180 -13.06 9.71 -5.35
CA ARG A 180 -13.95 8.68 -4.80
C ARG A 180 -13.60 8.36 -3.34
N GLU A 181 -12.33 8.19 -3.03
CA GLU A 181 -11.88 7.93 -1.66
C GLU A 181 -12.12 9.13 -0.73
N GLN A 182 -11.85 10.36 -1.17
CA GLN A 182 -12.12 11.56 -0.37
C GLN A 182 -13.63 11.70 -0.05
N LYS A 183 -14.49 11.40 -1.02
CA LYS A 183 -15.95 11.38 -0.80
C LYS A 183 -16.35 10.31 0.20
N ALA A 184 -15.81 9.09 0.08
CA ALA A 184 -16.13 7.99 0.98
C ALA A 184 -15.61 8.23 2.40
N LEU A 185 -14.40 8.78 2.52
CA LEU A 185 -13.81 9.15 3.80
C LEU A 185 -14.67 10.21 4.50
N LYS A 186 -15.11 11.26 3.77
CA LYS A 186 -16.02 12.27 4.33
C LYS A 186 -17.32 11.67 4.88
N LEU A 187 -17.90 10.67 4.19
CA LEU A 187 -19.10 9.98 4.68
C LEU A 187 -18.81 9.18 5.96
N HIS A 188 -17.70 8.45 6.01
CA HIS A 188 -17.32 7.66 7.18
C HIS A 188 -16.98 8.53 8.39
N THR A 189 -16.17 9.58 8.21
CA THR A 189 -15.86 10.51 9.30
C THR A 189 -17.09 11.27 9.78
N SER A 190 -18.09 11.49 8.91
CA SER A 190 -19.37 12.09 9.31
C SER A 190 -20.22 11.14 10.15
N TYR A 191 -20.26 9.84 9.79
CA TYR A 191 -20.94 8.81 10.58
C TYR A 191 -20.33 8.68 11.98
N TYR A 192 -19.00 8.70 12.07
CA TYR A 192 -18.28 8.65 13.35
C TYR A 192 -18.20 10.00 14.07
N GLY A 193 -18.67 11.09 13.48
CA GLY A 193 -18.64 12.41 14.12
C GLY A 193 -19.64 12.49 15.28
N LEU A 194 -19.32 13.28 16.32
CA LEU A 194 -20.16 13.47 17.52
C LEU A 194 -21.59 13.99 17.26
N GLY A 195 -21.96 14.28 16.00
CA GLY A 195 -23.27 14.82 15.62
C GLY A 195 -24.36 13.79 15.34
N GLN A 196 -24.08 12.48 15.31
CA GLN A 196 -25.08 11.43 15.04
C GLN A 196 -24.77 10.12 15.78
N GLN A 197 -24.96 10.11 17.10
CA GLN A 197 -25.45 8.88 17.75
C GLN A 197 -26.95 9.07 18.02
N PRO A 198 -27.82 8.10 17.66
CA PRO A 198 -29.23 8.13 18.06
C PRO A 198 -29.41 8.09 19.58
#